data_AF-A0A9P4NQ15-F1
#
_entry.id   AF-A0A9P4NQ15-F1
#
_cell.length_a   1.000
_cell.length_b   1.000
_cell.length_c   1.000
_cell.angle_alpha   90.00
_cell.angle_beta   90.00
_cell.angle_gamma   90.00
#
_symmetry.space_group_name_H-M   'P 1'
#
loop_
_entity.id
_entity.type
_entity.pdbx_description
1 polymer ?
#
loop_
_entity_poly.entity_id
_entity_poly.type
_entity_poly.pdbx_seq_one_letter_code
_entity_poly.pdbx_strand_id
1 'polypeptide(L)'
;TLCSHCATFTTKTCTGCTTAPQYHKEATDIYYCSTHCHNADWTNHQILCETRQQRVRLHQDIFLLHQTWTMLREEAWDEDISHVELKRNTLYLYEGEQHRPRRNMTMRRYPDNTEGSPKHKFAVLMAMGCSDSADVLSSLTSALFSGHARFPLRSSPNEDTDDMLELNAKVEEVILSVKNTPLSIRLVDSDGSVDNDEYFHEVLRISLPSGELWCADITGAQFGLPKILWPWHEYKTKYVDEIYIIAPLGTSRH
;
A
#
# COMPACT_ATOMS: atom_id res chain seq x y z
N THR A 1 6.97 27.48 -14.87
CA THR A 1 5.60 27.21 -15.37
C THR A 1 4.78 28.49 -15.25
N LEU A 2 3.56 28.54 -15.77
CA LEU A 2 2.72 29.75 -15.73
C LEU A 2 1.61 29.58 -14.69
N CYS A 3 1.21 30.68 -14.04
CA CYS A 3 0.06 30.75 -13.16
C CYS A 3 -1.22 30.44 -13.94
N SER A 4 -2.03 29.50 -13.47
CA SER A 4 -3.27 29.08 -14.15
C SER A 4 -4.31 30.20 -14.26
N HIS A 5 -4.25 31.20 -13.36
CA HIS A 5 -5.19 32.32 -13.36
C HIS A 5 -4.72 33.52 -14.20
N CYS A 6 -3.49 34.00 -13.99
CA CYS A 6 -2.99 35.26 -14.57
C CYS A 6 -1.83 35.11 -15.56
N ALA A 7 -1.45 33.88 -15.89
CA ALA A 7 -0.35 33.54 -16.79
C ALA A 7 1.05 34.10 -16.42
N THR A 8 1.23 34.71 -15.24
CA THR A 8 2.54 35.13 -14.74
C THR A 8 3.42 33.92 -14.42
N PHE A 9 4.73 33.99 -14.68
CA PHE A 9 5.66 32.93 -14.31
C PHE A 9 5.59 32.63 -12.81
N THR A 10 5.54 31.35 -12.45
CA THR A 10 5.60 30.92 -11.06
C THR A 10 6.10 29.48 -10.93
N THR A 11 6.45 29.12 -9.70
CA THR A 11 6.84 27.76 -9.29
C THR A 11 5.99 27.25 -8.13
N LYS A 12 5.07 28.07 -7.61
CA LYS A 12 4.21 27.72 -6.47
C LYS A 12 3.07 26.83 -6.92
N THR A 13 2.85 25.73 -6.22
CA THR A 13 1.76 24.76 -6.44
C THR A 13 0.76 24.83 -5.29
N CYS A 14 -0.45 24.29 -5.51
CA CYS A 14 -1.44 24.13 -4.45
C CYS A 14 -0.94 23.13 -3.40
N THR A 15 -0.81 23.57 -2.14
CA THR A 15 -0.28 22.74 -1.05
C THR A 15 -1.21 21.60 -0.66
N GLY A 16 -2.51 21.69 -0.95
CA GLY A 16 -3.47 20.63 -0.69
C GLY A 16 -3.31 19.43 -1.62
N CYS A 17 -2.99 19.66 -2.90
CA CYS A 17 -3.05 18.60 -3.92
C CYS A 17 -1.69 18.22 -4.57
N THR A 18 -0.60 18.93 -4.24
CA THR A 18 0.71 18.75 -4.92
C THR A 18 1.38 17.39 -4.66
N THR A 19 1.13 16.77 -3.50
CA THR A 19 1.73 15.47 -3.14
C THR A 19 0.86 14.28 -3.52
N ALA A 20 -0.17 14.47 -4.34
CA ALA A 20 -1.11 13.42 -4.69
C ALA A 20 -0.42 12.34 -5.56
N PRO A 21 -0.57 11.04 -5.22
CA PRO A 21 -0.18 9.97 -6.11
C PRO A 21 -0.84 10.11 -7.49
N GLN A 22 -0.10 9.73 -8.53
CA GLN A 22 -0.61 9.74 -9.90
C GLN A 22 -1.55 8.55 -10.14
N TYR A 23 -2.72 8.80 -10.74
CA TYR A 23 -3.69 7.76 -11.10
C TYR A 23 -3.54 7.30 -12.57
N HIS A 24 -3.50 8.25 -13.50
CA HIS A 24 -3.06 8.02 -14.88
C HIS A 24 -1.82 8.87 -15.17
N LYS A 25 -1.32 8.82 -16.41
CA LYS A 25 -0.34 9.78 -16.94
C LYS A 25 -0.97 11.18 -17.13
N GLU A 26 -1.70 11.68 -16.12
CA GLU A 26 -2.44 12.94 -16.19
C GLU A 26 -1.49 14.15 -16.23
N ALA A 27 -2.03 15.25 -16.74
CA ALA A 27 -1.34 16.50 -17.01
C ALA A 27 -0.77 17.20 -15.75
N THR A 28 0.23 18.02 -16.06
CA THR A 28 1.04 18.91 -15.21
C THR A 28 0.34 19.51 -13.99
N ASP A 29 1.10 19.66 -12.91
CA ASP A 29 0.68 20.37 -11.72
C ASP A 29 0.08 21.75 -12.03
N ILE A 30 -0.88 22.15 -11.20
CA ILE A 30 -1.50 23.48 -11.27
C ILE A 30 -0.70 24.43 -10.42
N TYR A 31 -0.41 25.61 -10.98
CA TYR A 31 0.46 26.60 -10.38
C TYR A 31 -0.26 27.93 -10.16
N TYR A 32 0.03 28.60 -9.04
CA TYR A 32 -0.55 29.90 -8.71
C TYR A 32 0.50 30.84 -8.13
N CYS A 33 0.64 32.05 -8.69
CA CYS A 33 1.67 33.00 -8.21
C CYS A 33 1.37 33.56 -6.80
N SER A 34 0.10 33.52 -6.38
CA SER A 34 -0.39 34.04 -5.10
C SER A 34 -1.67 33.32 -4.64
N THR A 35 -1.98 33.43 -3.34
CA THR A 35 -3.27 32.97 -2.77
C THR A 35 -4.45 33.67 -3.44
N HIS A 36 -4.31 34.93 -3.84
CA HIS A 36 -5.35 35.65 -4.58
C HIS A 36 -5.68 34.96 -5.92
N CYS A 37 -4.66 34.61 -6.71
CA CYS A 37 -4.85 33.91 -7.98
C CYS A 37 -5.41 32.49 -7.78
N HIS A 38 -5.01 31.80 -6.72
CA HIS A 38 -5.58 30.51 -6.35
C HIS A 38 -7.08 30.64 -6.03
N ASN A 39 -7.45 31.59 -5.15
CA ASN A 39 -8.83 31.78 -4.73
C ASN A 39 -9.72 32.25 -5.89
N ALA A 40 -9.18 33.08 -6.79
CA ALA A 40 -9.89 33.52 -8.00
C ALA A 40 -10.14 32.39 -9.01
N ASP A 41 -9.37 31.29 -8.96
CA ASP A 41 -9.54 30.11 -9.81
C ASP A 41 -10.18 28.92 -9.05
N TRP A 42 -10.60 29.13 -7.80
CA TRP A 42 -11.03 28.05 -6.92
C TRP A 42 -12.18 27.23 -7.50
N THR A 43 -13.17 27.86 -8.13
CA THR A 43 -14.31 27.16 -8.73
C THR A 43 -13.91 26.16 -9.82
N ASN A 44 -12.80 26.40 -10.53
CA ASN A 44 -12.27 25.47 -11.53
C ASN A 44 -11.33 24.43 -10.88
N HIS A 45 -10.62 24.84 -9.84
CA HIS A 45 -9.64 24.01 -9.14
C HIS A 45 -10.27 22.98 -8.21
N GLN A 46 -11.40 23.33 -7.56
CA GLN A 46 -11.96 22.63 -6.41
C GLN A 46 -12.13 21.14 -6.63
N ILE A 47 -12.85 20.73 -7.69
CA ILE A 47 -13.14 19.31 -7.96
C ILE A 47 -11.85 18.48 -8.14
N LEU A 48 -10.87 19.05 -8.87
CA LEU A 48 -9.57 18.41 -9.06
C LEU A 48 -8.77 18.38 -7.75
N CYS A 49 -8.84 19.45 -6.96
CA CYS A 49 -8.17 19.55 -5.66
C CYS A 49 -8.71 18.50 -4.70
N GLU A 50 -10.02 18.38 -4.56
CA GLU A 50 -10.70 17.36 -3.74
C GLU A 50 -10.30 15.95 -4.15
N THR A 51 -10.36 15.63 -5.45
CA THR A 51 -9.95 14.31 -5.98
C THR A 51 -8.50 14.00 -5.63
N ARG A 52 -7.59 14.96 -5.85
CA ARG A 52 -6.16 14.78 -5.52
C ARG A 52 -5.93 14.68 -4.02
N GLN A 53 -6.69 15.39 -3.20
CA GLN A 53 -6.63 15.27 -1.74
C GLN A 53 -7.11 13.90 -1.25
N GLN A 54 -8.12 13.30 -1.88
CA GLN A 54 -8.50 11.91 -1.61
C GLN A 54 -7.33 10.95 -1.90
N ARG A 55 -6.59 11.16 -3.00
CA ARG A 55 -5.38 10.37 -3.31
C ARG A 55 -4.27 10.56 -2.27
N VAL A 56 -4.01 11.79 -1.84
CA VAL A 56 -3.05 12.08 -0.75
C VAL A 56 -3.45 11.33 0.51
N ARG A 57 -4.73 11.40 0.88
CA ARG A 57 -5.28 10.75 2.06
C ARG A 57 -5.14 9.24 1.97
N LEU A 58 -5.57 8.65 0.86
CA LEU A 58 -5.42 7.22 0.58
C LEU A 58 -3.98 6.76 0.77
N HIS A 59 -3.01 7.50 0.23
CA HIS A 59 -1.60 7.16 0.40
C HIS A 59 -1.15 7.22 1.86
N GLN A 60 -1.59 8.23 2.62
CA GLN A 60 -1.26 8.34 4.04
C GLN A 60 -1.85 7.18 4.85
N ASP A 61 -3.09 6.80 4.58
CA ASP A 61 -3.77 5.70 5.26
C ASP A 61 -3.10 4.35 4.94
N ILE A 62 -2.78 4.09 3.67
CA ILE A 62 -2.05 2.88 3.26
C ILE A 62 -0.62 2.86 3.79
N PHE A 63 0.05 4.02 3.85
CA PHE A 63 1.36 4.12 4.48
C PHE A 63 1.29 3.78 5.97
N LEU A 64 0.26 4.24 6.69
CA LEU A 64 0.05 3.89 8.08
C LEU A 64 -0.15 2.37 8.24
N LEU A 65 -1.02 1.75 7.45
CA LEU A 65 -1.24 0.30 7.47
C LEU A 65 0.07 -0.48 7.24
N HIS A 66 0.82 -0.08 6.21
CA HIS A 66 2.11 -0.69 5.89
C HIS A 66 3.12 -0.54 7.03
N GLN A 67 3.23 0.63 7.64
CA GLN A 67 4.12 0.86 8.79
C GLN A 67 3.69 0.03 10.00
N THR A 68 2.39 -0.03 10.31
CA THR A 68 1.86 -0.85 11.40
C THR A 68 2.16 -2.32 11.17
N TRP A 69 1.95 -2.85 9.97
CA TRP A 69 2.29 -4.22 9.63
C TRP A 69 3.78 -4.50 9.73
N THR A 70 4.60 -3.59 9.21
CA THR A 70 6.07 -3.70 9.25
C THR A 70 6.56 -3.78 10.70
N MET A 71 6.14 -2.85 11.55
CA MET A 71 6.52 -2.84 12.97
C MET A 71 6.05 -4.11 13.69
N LEU A 72 4.84 -4.59 13.38
CA LEU A 72 4.34 -5.83 13.95
C LEU A 72 5.22 -7.02 13.54
N ARG A 73 5.55 -7.17 12.27
CA ARG A 73 6.43 -8.27 11.80
C ARG A 73 7.86 -8.15 12.34
N GLU A 74 8.36 -6.93 12.56
CA GLU A 74 9.69 -6.73 13.15
C GLU A 74 9.75 -7.17 14.62
N GLU A 75 8.69 -6.90 15.39
CA GLU A 75 8.68 -7.14 16.85
C GLU A 75 8.02 -8.47 17.24
N ALA A 76 7.14 -8.99 16.40
CA ALA A 76 6.38 -10.22 16.60
C ALA A 76 6.61 -11.23 15.47
N TRP A 77 7.86 -11.35 15.02
CA TRP A 77 8.29 -12.37 14.07
C TRP A 77 8.08 -13.77 14.64
N ASP A 78 7.46 -14.62 13.85
CA ASP A 78 6.95 -15.90 14.28
C ASP A 78 7.43 -17.06 13.38
N GLU A 79 8.10 -16.76 12.25
CA GLU A 79 8.72 -17.77 11.38
C GLU A 79 10.07 -18.28 11.93
N ASP A 80 10.27 -19.59 11.93
CA ASP A 80 11.55 -20.22 12.29
C ASP A 80 12.43 -20.38 11.04
N ILE A 81 13.05 -19.28 10.59
CA ILE A 81 13.99 -19.29 9.46
C ILE A 81 15.42 -19.36 9.98
N SER A 82 16.12 -20.45 9.67
CA SER A 82 17.52 -20.67 10.06
C SER A 82 18.51 -19.96 9.14
N HIS A 83 18.21 -19.91 7.85
CA HIS A 83 19.09 -19.36 6.83
C HIS A 83 18.31 -18.81 5.63
N VAL A 84 18.89 -17.81 4.96
CA VAL A 84 18.35 -17.22 3.74
C VAL A 84 19.42 -17.23 2.66
N GLU A 85 19.14 -17.82 1.51
CA GLU A 85 20.06 -17.86 0.38
C GLU A 85 19.44 -17.22 -0.87
N LEU A 86 20.19 -16.35 -1.55
CA LEU A 86 19.77 -15.76 -2.82
C LEU A 86 20.40 -16.50 -4.00
N LYS A 87 19.58 -17.06 -4.89
CA LYS A 87 20.02 -17.62 -6.18
C LYS A 87 19.19 -17.04 -7.32
N ARG A 88 19.83 -16.34 -8.28
CA ARG A 88 19.20 -15.89 -9.55
C ARG A 88 17.85 -15.16 -9.39
N ASN A 89 17.68 -14.37 -8.31
CA ASN A 89 16.45 -13.65 -7.91
C ASN A 89 15.40 -14.47 -7.15
N THR A 90 15.76 -15.64 -6.65
CA THR A 90 14.93 -16.41 -5.72
C THR A 90 15.58 -16.41 -4.34
N LEU A 91 14.83 -16.00 -3.31
CA LEU A 91 15.20 -16.18 -1.91
C LEU A 91 14.70 -17.55 -1.45
N TYR A 92 15.64 -18.38 -1.01
CA TYR A 92 15.39 -19.65 -0.36
C TYR A 92 15.43 -19.43 1.15
N LEU A 93 14.29 -19.63 1.81
CA LEU A 93 14.13 -19.52 3.25
C LEU A 93 14.19 -20.93 3.84
N TYR A 94 15.27 -21.23 4.55
CA TYR A 94 15.47 -22.54 5.16
C TYR A 94 14.80 -22.61 6.52
N GLU A 95 13.93 -23.58 6.72
CA GLU A 95 13.27 -23.83 8.00
C GLU A 95 14.32 -24.18 9.08
N GLY A 96 14.05 -23.80 10.32
CA GLY A 96 14.83 -24.19 11.48
C GLY A 96 14.64 -25.65 11.85
N GLU A 97 15.67 -26.24 12.46
CA GLU A 97 15.62 -27.63 12.98
C GLU A 97 14.60 -27.80 14.13
N GLN A 98 14.10 -26.69 14.70
CA GLN A 98 13.15 -26.78 15.79
C GLN A 98 11.75 -26.95 15.19
N HIS A 99 11.32 -28.21 15.05
CA HIS A 99 9.90 -28.58 15.02
C HIS A 99 9.21 -28.11 16.31
N ARG A 100 8.98 -26.81 16.44
CA ARG A 100 8.18 -26.24 17.51
C ARG A 100 6.74 -26.50 17.11
N PRO A 101 5.96 -27.25 17.91
CA PRO A 101 4.53 -27.31 17.67
C PRO A 101 4.00 -25.86 17.67
N ARG A 102 3.23 -25.47 16.64
CA ARG A 102 2.69 -24.10 16.43
C ARG A 102 2.13 -23.44 17.71
N ARG A 103 1.67 -24.24 18.67
CA ARG A 103 1.20 -23.81 20.01
C ARG A 103 2.25 -23.18 20.92
N ASN A 104 3.55 -23.31 20.62
CA ASN A 104 4.68 -22.81 21.41
C ASN A 104 5.54 -21.79 20.63
N MET A 105 4.99 -21.15 19.60
CA MET A 105 5.67 -20.03 18.93
C MET A 105 5.77 -18.85 19.88
N THR A 106 6.98 -18.63 20.40
CA THR A 106 7.31 -17.37 21.06
C THR A 106 7.53 -16.34 19.97
N MET A 107 6.67 -15.32 19.90
CA MET A 107 6.93 -14.12 19.10
C MET A 107 8.30 -13.56 19.50
N ARG A 108 9.14 -13.30 18.49
CA ARG A 108 10.50 -12.80 18.66
C ARG A 108 10.70 -11.60 17.77
N ARG A 109 11.76 -10.85 18.08
CA ARG A 109 12.23 -9.85 17.15
C ARG A 109 12.79 -10.51 15.89
N TYR A 110 12.55 -9.91 14.74
CA TYR A 110 13.09 -10.37 13.47
C TYR A 110 14.62 -10.50 13.54
N PRO A 111 15.20 -11.62 13.08
CA PRO A 111 16.64 -11.85 13.12
C PRO A 111 17.39 -10.88 12.19
N ASP A 112 18.05 -9.87 12.78
CA ASP A 112 18.80 -8.84 12.03
C ASP A 112 20.10 -9.38 11.40
N ASN A 113 20.43 -10.65 11.65
CA ASN A 113 21.59 -11.35 11.07
C ASN A 113 21.31 -11.99 9.69
N THR A 114 20.17 -11.68 9.05
CA THR A 114 19.92 -12.13 7.68
C THR A 114 20.94 -11.49 6.73
N GLU A 115 21.84 -12.31 6.18
CA GLU A 115 22.78 -11.89 5.14
C GLU A 115 22.01 -11.47 3.89
N GLY A 116 22.20 -10.23 3.44
CA GLY A 116 21.50 -9.74 2.24
C GLY A 116 21.34 -8.22 2.17
N SER A 117 20.81 -7.75 1.04
CA SER A 117 20.46 -6.34 0.88
C SER A 117 19.28 -5.97 1.78
N PRO A 118 19.13 -4.71 2.22
CA PRO A 118 17.94 -4.25 2.95
C PRO A 118 16.62 -4.58 2.26
N LYS A 119 16.61 -4.65 0.92
CA LYS A 119 15.43 -5.06 0.14
C LYS A 119 15.08 -6.54 0.35
N HIS A 120 16.07 -7.41 0.45
CA HIS A 120 15.82 -8.84 0.69
C HIS A 120 15.34 -9.05 2.12
N LYS A 121 15.95 -8.39 3.11
CA LYS A 121 15.45 -8.40 4.49
C LYS A 121 13.97 -8.02 4.55
N PHE A 122 13.59 -6.95 3.85
CA PHE A 122 12.21 -6.50 3.80
C PHE A 122 11.28 -7.47 3.06
N ALA A 123 11.76 -8.12 2.00
CA ALA A 123 11.00 -9.15 1.29
C ALA A 123 10.74 -10.38 2.18
N VAL A 124 11.74 -10.83 2.94
CA VAL A 124 11.58 -11.90 3.93
C VAL A 124 10.59 -11.47 5.00
N LEU A 125 10.72 -10.25 5.54
CA LEU A 125 9.81 -9.71 6.55
C LEU A 125 8.33 -9.71 6.11
N MET A 126 8.08 -9.57 4.81
CA MET A 126 6.72 -9.58 4.24
C MET A 126 6.26 -10.96 3.78
N ALA A 127 7.17 -11.94 3.69
CA ALA A 127 6.86 -13.27 3.18
C ALA A 127 5.75 -13.93 3.99
N MET A 128 4.85 -14.62 3.27
CA MET A 128 3.74 -15.41 3.80
C MET A 128 2.74 -14.65 4.68
N GLY A 129 2.87 -13.33 4.80
CA GLY A 129 2.02 -12.52 5.67
C GLY A 129 0.87 -11.80 4.97
N CYS A 130 0.58 -12.12 3.70
CA CYS A 130 -0.41 -11.36 2.93
C CYS A 130 -1.82 -11.48 3.52
N SER A 131 -2.29 -12.69 3.84
CA SER A 131 -3.59 -12.88 4.48
C SER A 131 -3.61 -12.42 5.94
N ASP A 132 -2.57 -12.71 6.71
CA ASP A 132 -2.48 -12.23 8.10
C ASP A 132 -2.53 -10.70 8.19
N SER A 133 -1.92 -10.01 7.21
CA SER A 133 -1.95 -8.54 7.16
C SER A 133 -3.37 -8.00 6.95
N ALA A 134 -4.18 -8.67 6.11
CA ALA A 134 -5.56 -8.29 5.88
C ALA A 134 -6.39 -8.52 7.16
N ASP A 135 -6.25 -9.68 7.79
CA ASP A 135 -7.00 -10.06 8.98
C ASP A 135 -6.65 -9.20 10.19
N VAL A 136 -5.35 -9.12 10.54
CA VAL A 136 -4.88 -8.38 11.73
C VAL A 136 -5.19 -6.90 11.61
N LEU A 137 -5.08 -6.32 10.42
CA LEU A 137 -5.30 -4.87 10.21
C LEU A 137 -6.74 -4.52 9.83
N SER A 138 -7.62 -5.49 9.60
CA SER A 138 -8.98 -5.24 9.10
C SER A 138 -9.78 -4.20 9.92
N SER A 139 -9.66 -4.18 11.25
CA SER A 139 -10.32 -3.18 12.09
C SER A 139 -9.76 -1.78 11.88
N LEU A 140 -8.43 -1.65 11.75
CA LEU A 140 -7.77 -0.38 11.45
C LEU A 140 -8.11 0.09 10.03
N THR A 141 -8.07 -0.81 9.06
CA THR A 141 -8.50 -0.56 7.68
C THR A 141 -9.94 -0.03 7.66
N SER A 142 -10.87 -0.71 8.31
CA SER A 142 -12.27 -0.26 8.40
C SER A 142 -12.40 1.14 9.03
N ALA A 143 -11.68 1.41 10.12
CA ALA A 143 -11.68 2.71 10.76
C ALA A 143 -11.15 3.84 9.85
N LEU A 144 -10.12 3.58 9.05
CA LEU A 144 -9.53 4.56 8.14
C LEU A 144 -10.44 4.88 6.94
N PHE A 145 -11.15 3.88 6.41
CA PHE A 145 -11.91 4.03 5.15
C PHE A 145 -13.42 4.25 5.31
N SER A 146 -14.00 4.01 6.48
CA SER A 146 -15.45 4.09 6.74
C SER A 146 -16.06 5.51 6.77
N GLY A 147 -15.30 6.55 6.47
CA GLY A 147 -15.80 7.94 6.41
C GLY A 147 -16.01 8.61 7.78
N HIS A 148 -15.82 7.90 8.89
CA HIS A 148 -15.90 8.49 10.24
C HIS A 148 -14.76 9.48 10.53
N ALA A 149 -13.61 9.30 9.88
CA ALA A 149 -12.47 10.18 10.03
C ALA A 149 -12.57 11.35 9.03
N ARG A 150 -12.73 12.56 9.57
CA ARG A 150 -12.83 13.81 8.82
C ARG A 150 -11.51 14.57 8.85
N PHE A 151 -11.10 15.12 7.71
CA PHE A 151 -9.89 15.94 7.61
C PHE A 151 -10.19 17.27 6.95
N PRO A 152 -9.63 18.39 7.44
CA PRO A 152 -9.85 19.67 6.80
C PRO A 152 -9.34 19.63 5.35
N LEU A 153 -10.17 20.09 4.41
CA LEU A 153 -9.77 20.26 3.03
C LEU A 153 -8.66 21.32 2.96
N ARG A 154 -7.44 20.86 2.73
CA ARG A 154 -6.27 21.73 2.67
C ARG A 154 -6.42 22.65 1.47
N SER A 155 -6.18 23.94 1.68
CA SER A 155 -6.25 24.99 0.64
C SER A 155 -7.64 25.50 0.27
N SER A 156 -8.72 25.20 1.02
CA SER A 156 -9.99 25.93 0.81
C SER A 156 -9.78 27.45 1.05
N PRO A 157 -10.30 28.34 0.17
CA PRO A 157 -10.27 29.80 0.38
C PRO A 157 -11.03 30.25 1.63
N ASN A 158 -11.96 29.42 2.10
CA ASN A 158 -12.75 29.67 3.28
C ASN A 158 -12.02 29.04 4.48
N GLU A 159 -11.29 29.87 5.24
CA GLU A 159 -10.66 29.43 6.50
C GLU A 159 -11.69 29.08 7.59
N ASP A 160 -12.95 29.50 7.40
CA ASP A 160 -14.07 29.35 8.34
C ASP A 160 -15.05 28.20 7.99
N THR A 161 -14.82 27.40 6.94
CA THR A 161 -15.75 26.31 6.58
C THR A 161 -15.35 24.95 7.13
N ASP A 162 -16.37 24.27 7.64
CA ASP A 162 -16.50 22.85 7.98
C ASP A 162 -16.28 21.91 6.76
N ASP A 163 -15.49 22.34 5.77
CA ASP A 163 -15.17 21.59 4.55
C ASP A 163 -14.23 20.45 4.90
N MET A 164 -14.84 19.38 5.36
CA MET A 164 -14.16 18.15 5.76
C MET A 164 -14.14 17.17 4.59
N LEU A 165 -12.95 16.70 4.26
CA LEU A 165 -12.76 15.58 3.38
C LEU A 165 -13.04 14.29 4.14
N GLU A 166 -14.09 13.60 3.72
CA GLU A 166 -14.35 12.20 4.05
C GLU A 166 -13.87 11.34 2.89
N LEU A 167 -13.09 10.29 3.19
CA LEU A 167 -12.63 9.38 2.14
C LEU A 167 -13.77 8.46 1.68
N ASN A 168 -14.59 7.97 2.62
CA ASN A 168 -15.75 7.09 2.40
C ASN A 168 -15.53 6.07 1.26
N ALA A 169 -14.41 5.36 1.33
CA ALA A 169 -13.98 4.48 0.26
C ALA A 169 -14.51 3.07 0.49
N LYS A 170 -14.93 2.42 -0.60
CA LYS A 170 -15.25 0.99 -0.57
C LYS A 170 -13.95 0.20 -0.57
N VAL A 171 -13.78 -0.72 0.39
CA VAL A 171 -12.62 -1.61 0.48
C VAL A 171 -13.06 -3.06 0.25
N GLU A 172 -12.31 -3.76 -0.60
CA GLU A 172 -12.50 -5.16 -0.93
C GLU A 172 -11.19 -5.91 -0.75
N GLU A 173 -11.26 -7.13 -0.21
CA GLU A 173 -10.16 -8.11 -0.18
C GLU A 173 -10.12 -8.84 -1.52
N VAL A 174 -8.93 -8.92 -2.13
CA VAL A 174 -8.74 -9.58 -3.41
C VAL A 174 -7.65 -10.63 -3.30
N ILE A 175 -8.04 -11.89 -3.52
CA ILE A 175 -7.13 -13.03 -3.56
C ILE A 175 -6.82 -13.36 -5.02
N LEU A 176 -5.54 -13.39 -5.37
CA LEU A 176 -5.05 -13.46 -6.74
C LEU A 176 -3.71 -14.20 -6.84
N SER A 177 -3.30 -14.61 -8.03
CA SER A 177 -1.92 -15.02 -8.32
C SER A 177 -1.13 -13.88 -8.97
N VAL A 178 0.17 -13.82 -8.67
CA VAL A 178 1.05 -12.74 -9.13
C VAL A 178 1.99 -13.24 -10.23
N LYS A 179 2.14 -12.47 -11.30
CA LYS A 179 3.11 -12.68 -12.39
C LYS A 179 4.13 -11.55 -12.50
N ASN A 180 5.13 -11.75 -13.34
CA ASN A 180 6.17 -10.76 -13.67
C ASN A 180 6.89 -10.22 -12.42
N THR A 181 7.13 -11.08 -11.43
CA THR A 181 7.72 -10.70 -10.15
C THR A 181 9.25 -10.57 -10.28
N PRO A 182 9.86 -9.43 -9.88
CA PRO A 182 11.32 -9.29 -9.85
C PRO A 182 12.02 -10.22 -8.86
N LEU A 183 11.27 -10.74 -7.87
CA LEU A 183 11.76 -11.61 -6.81
C LEU A 183 10.79 -12.76 -6.61
N SER A 184 11.32 -13.95 -6.34
CA SER A 184 10.54 -15.10 -5.89
C SER A 184 11.02 -15.55 -4.50
N ILE A 185 10.13 -16.12 -3.72
CA ILE A 185 10.45 -16.74 -2.43
C ILE A 185 10.09 -18.22 -2.50
N ARG A 186 10.95 -19.06 -1.92
CA ARG A 186 10.77 -20.51 -1.81
C ARG A 186 11.13 -20.93 -0.39
N LEU A 187 10.27 -21.73 0.22
CA LEU A 187 10.55 -22.38 1.49
C LEU A 187 11.38 -23.63 1.24
N VAL A 188 12.34 -23.91 2.12
CA VAL A 188 13.12 -25.15 2.12
C VAL A 188 12.90 -25.82 3.47
N ASP A 189 12.30 -26.99 3.43
CA ASP A 189 11.98 -27.77 4.61
C ASP A 189 13.25 -28.30 5.29
N SER A 190 13.11 -28.75 6.54
CA SER A 190 14.21 -29.31 7.32
C SER A 190 14.91 -30.54 6.69
N ASP A 191 14.24 -31.28 5.80
CA ASP A 191 14.84 -32.40 5.05
C ASP A 191 15.54 -31.97 3.74
N GLY A 192 15.49 -30.67 3.44
CA GLY A 192 16.05 -30.06 2.23
C GLY A 192 15.12 -30.06 1.02
N SER A 193 13.87 -30.53 1.14
CA SER A 193 12.90 -30.36 0.05
C SER A 193 12.58 -28.89 -0.15
N VAL A 194 12.45 -28.51 -1.41
CA VAL A 194 12.03 -27.16 -1.79
C VAL A 194 10.54 -27.20 -2.05
N ASP A 195 9.81 -26.35 -1.34
CA ASP A 195 8.41 -26.09 -1.63
C ASP A 195 8.30 -25.37 -2.98
N ASN A 196 7.64 -26.04 -3.93
CA ASN A 196 7.43 -25.54 -5.28
C ASN A 196 5.99 -25.07 -5.51
N ASP A 197 5.17 -25.01 -4.47
CA ASP A 197 3.78 -24.57 -4.59
C ASP A 197 3.69 -23.09 -4.98
N GLU A 198 2.66 -22.78 -5.76
CA GLU A 198 2.28 -21.42 -6.10
C GLU A 198 1.24 -20.93 -5.09
N TYR A 199 1.66 -19.98 -4.26
CA TYR A 199 0.78 -19.37 -3.27
C TYR A 199 -0.04 -18.24 -3.90
N PHE A 200 -1.30 -18.15 -3.46
CA PHE A 200 -2.09 -16.95 -3.70
C PHE A 200 -1.52 -15.77 -2.91
N HIS A 201 -1.84 -14.57 -3.39
CA HIS A 201 -1.54 -13.30 -2.75
C HIS A 201 -2.83 -12.57 -2.44
N GLU A 202 -2.83 -11.81 -1.36
CA GLU A 202 -3.96 -11.00 -0.93
C GLU A 202 -3.60 -9.51 -0.94
N VAL A 203 -4.45 -8.72 -1.58
CA VAL A 203 -4.33 -7.25 -1.68
C VAL A 203 -5.66 -6.59 -1.37
N LEU A 204 -5.63 -5.30 -1.04
CA LEU A 204 -6.85 -4.51 -0.90
C LEU A 204 -7.15 -3.77 -2.20
N ARG A 205 -8.38 -3.89 -2.70
CA ARG A 205 -8.92 -3.06 -3.76
C ARG A 205 -9.81 -1.96 -3.18
N ILE A 206 -9.50 -0.72 -3.52
CA ILE A 206 -10.11 0.46 -2.91
C ILE A 206 -10.78 1.30 -3.98
N SER A 207 -12.07 1.57 -3.82
CA SER A 207 -12.84 2.44 -4.70
C SER A 207 -13.07 3.79 -4.01
N LEU A 208 -12.50 4.85 -4.57
CA LEU A 208 -12.70 6.21 -4.08
C LEU A 208 -14.05 6.80 -4.57
N PRO A 209 -14.61 7.81 -3.88
CA PRO A 209 -15.81 8.52 -4.33
C PRO A 209 -15.66 9.16 -5.72
N SER A 210 -14.44 9.52 -6.12
CA SER A 210 -14.11 10.00 -7.47
C SER A 210 -14.32 8.94 -8.57
N GLY A 211 -14.56 7.67 -8.21
CA GLY A 211 -14.65 6.54 -9.12
C GLY A 211 -13.30 5.86 -9.41
N GLU A 212 -12.21 6.37 -8.83
CA GLU A 212 -10.89 5.77 -9.00
C GLU A 212 -10.76 4.45 -8.23
N LEU A 213 -10.21 3.45 -8.92
CA LEU A 213 -9.90 2.14 -8.35
C LEU A 213 -8.40 1.99 -8.10
N TRP A 214 -8.03 1.68 -6.87
CA TRP A 214 -6.65 1.52 -6.40
C TRP A 214 -6.39 0.12 -5.85
N CYS A 215 -5.15 -0.34 -5.95
CA CYS A 215 -4.61 -1.51 -5.28
C CYS A 215 -3.69 -1.07 -4.16
N ALA A 216 -3.96 -1.48 -2.92
CA ALA A 216 -3.01 -1.39 -1.83
C ALA A 216 -2.38 -2.76 -1.59
N ASP A 217 -1.08 -2.84 -1.82
CA ASP A 217 -0.28 -4.06 -1.72
C ASP A 217 0.82 -3.83 -0.68
N ILE A 218 0.46 -3.99 0.60
CA ILE A 218 1.36 -3.68 1.72
C ILE A 218 2.39 -4.79 1.99
N THR A 219 2.23 -5.97 1.37
CA THR A 219 3.14 -7.12 1.48
C THR A 219 3.85 -7.44 0.16
N GLY A 220 3.62 -6.68 -0.91
CA GLY A 220 4.17 -6.90 -2.25
C GLY A 220 5.70 -6.92 -2.34
N ALA A 221 6.41 -6.44 -1.31
CA ALA A 221 7.86 -6.59 -1.21
C ALA A 221 8.33 -8.05 -1.27
N GLN A 222 7.50 -9.01 -0.86
CA GLN A 222 7.79 -10.45 -1.01
C GLN A 222 8.02 -10.87 -2.48
N PHE A 223 7.44 -10.11 -3.42
CA PHE A 223 7.62 -10.29 -4.86
C PHE A 223 8.61 -9.31 -5.48
N GLY A 224 9.30 -8.50 -4.67
CA GLY A 224 10.17 -7.43 -5.15
C GLY A 224 9.40 -6.19 -5.63
N LEU A 225 8.15 -6.01 -5.17
CA LEU A 225 7.27 -4.89 -5.51
C LEU A 225 7.08 -3.96 -4.28
N PRO A 226 8.06 -3.10 -3.94
CA PRO A 226 8.03 -2.32 -2.68
C PRO A 226 7.03 -1.14 -2.69
N LYS A 227 6.37 -0.87 -3.82
CA LYS A 227 5.40 0.21 -3.92
C LYS A 227 4.07 -0.28 -3.34
N ILE A 228 3.57 0.43 -2.34
CA ILE A 228 2.40 0.01 -1.54
C ILE A 228 1.05 0.37 -2.15
N LEU A 229 1.02 1.30 -3.11
CA LEU A 229 -0.21 1.83 -3.67
C LEU A 229 -0.10 1.99 -5.18
N TRP A 230 -1.03 1.40 -5.93
CA TRP A 230 -1.05 1.40 -7.39
C TRP A 230 -2.43 1.76 -7.92
N PRO A 231 -2.53 2.43 -9.08
CA PRO A 231 -3.77 2.41 -9.85
C PRO A 231 -4.13 0.95 -10.18
N TRP A 232 -5.37 0.54 -9.91
CA TRP A 232 -5.81 -0.86 -10.04
C TRP A 232 -5.56 -1.40 -11.46
N HIS A 233 -5.84 -0.60 -12.48
CA HIS A 233 -5.63 -0.99 -13.88
C HIS A 233 -4.16 -1.26 -14.21
N GLU A 234 -3.23 -0.49 -13.62
CA GLU A 234 -1.79 -0.72 -13.81
C GLU A 234 -1.33 -2.00 -13.10
N TYR A 235 -1.72 -2.17 -11.83
CA TYR A 235 -1.36 -3.35 -11.04
C TYR A 235 -1.90 -4.62 -11.70
N LYS A 236 -3.20 -4.61 -12.07
CA LYS A 236 -3.86 -5.72 -12.74
C LYS A 236 -3.17 -6.09 -14.06
N THR A 237 -2.79 -5.11 -14.86
CA THR A 237 -2.13 -5.37 -16.15
C THR A 237 -0.73 -5.94 -15.99
N LYS A 238 0.05 -5.40 -15.04
CA LYS A 238 1.48 -5.74 -14.89
C LYS A 238 1.69 -7.02 -14.09
N TYR A 239 0.93 -7.22 -13.01
CA TYR A 239 1.27 -8.18 -11.97
C TYR A 239 0.19 -9.20 -11.66
N VAL A 240 -1.07 -8.99 -12.04
CA VAL A 240 -2.12 -9.98 -11.76
C VAL A 240 -2.14 -11.03 -12.86
N ASP A 241 -2.03 -12.29 -12.48
CA ASP A 241 -2.22 -13.41 -13.41
C ASP A 241 -3.68 -13.86 -13.43
N GLU A 242 -4.16 -14.38 -12.31
CA GLU A 242 -5.55 -14.78 -12.10
C GLU A 242 -6.13 -14.13 -10.84
N ILE A 243 -7.42 -13.82 -10.85
CA ILE A 243 -8.16 -13.36 -9.66
C ILE A 243 -9.07 -14.50 -9.22
N TYR A 244 -8.87 -14.98 -8.01
CA TYR A 244 -9.66 -16.07 -7.44
C TYR A 244 -10.89 -15.54 -6.70
N ILE A 245 -10.72 -14.50 -5.87
CA ILE A 245 -11.78 -13.97 -5.02
C ILE A 245 -11.72 -12.43 -5.01
N ILE A 246 -12.90 -11.81 -5.00
CA ILE A 246 -13.10 -10.41 -4.62
C ILE A 246 -14.23 -10.41 -3.60
N ALA A 247 -13.93 -10.00 -2.37
CA ALA A 247 -14.88 -10.02 -1.27
C ALA A 247 -14.90 -8.68 -0.52
N PRO A 248 -15.98 -8.34 0.20
CA PRO A 248 -15.96 -7.22 1.14
C PRO A 248 -14.87 -7.40 2.21
N LEU A 249 -14.30 -6.29 2.69
CA LEU A 249 -13.34 -6.30 3.80
C LEU A 249 -13.87 -7.10 5.01
N GLY A 250 -13.02 -7.97 5.57
CA GLY A 250 -13.31 -8.82 6.72
C GLY A 250 -13.98 -10.14 6.38
N THR A 251 -14.01 -10.55 5.11
CA THR A 251 -14.57 -11.84 4.71
C THR A 251 -13.60 -12.99 5.03
N SER A 252 -12.29 -12.73 4.99
CA SER A 252 -11.23 -13.71 5.26
C SER A 252 -11.03 -14.05 6.75
N ARG A 253 -11.69 -13.34 7.68
CA ARG A 253 -11.49 -13.53 9.13
C ARG A 253 -11.83 -14.95 9.59
N HIS A 254 -10.82 -15.70 10.02
CA HIS A 254 -10.93 -17.03 10.62
C HIS A 254 -10.64 -17.04 12.13
#